data_AF-A0A7L4JBZ5-F1
#
_entry.id   AF-A0A7L4JBZ5-F1
#
_cell.length_a   1.000
_cell.length_b   1.000
_cell.length_c   1.000
_cell.angle_alpha   90.00
_cell.angle_beta   90.00
_cell.angle_gamma   90.00
#
_symmetry.space_group_name_H-M   'P 1'
#
loop_
_entity.id
_entity.type
_entity.pdbx_description
1 polymer ?
#
loop_
_entity_poly.entity_id
_entity_poly.type
_entity_poly.pdbx_seq_one_letter_code
_entity_poly.pdbx_strand_id
1 'polypeptide(L)' 'AQPLRCYTCKEPTDISNCKTAVTCPPKATVCTTTLHSLETGYPFFGNITVTRACEEECLSFSGIGASKPKSCCYTDLC' A
#
# COMPACT_ATOMS: atom_id res chain seq x y z
N ALA A 1 -8.02 20.55 -10.57
CA ALA A 1 -7.73 19.59 -9.50
C ALA A 1 -6.21 19.40 -9.43
N GLN A 2 -5.62 19.39 -8.24
CA GLN A 2 -4.20 19.02 -8.09
C GLN A 2 -4.07 17.50 -8.25
N PRO A 3 -3.03 17.00 -8.94
CA PRO A 3 -2.84 15.56 -9.11
C PRO A 3 -2.43 14.93 -7.78
N LEU A 4 -3.09 13.83 -7.40
CA LEU A 4 -2.78 13.07 -6.18
C LEU A 4 -1.33 12.59 -6.20
N ARG A 5 -0.66 12.67 -5.06
CA ARG A 5 0.68 12.14 -4.83
C ARG A 5 0.61 11.02 -3.81
N CYS A 6 1.23 9.89 -4.10
CA CYS A 6 1.28 8.74 -3.19
C CYS A 6 2.73 8.34 -2.92
N TYR A 7 2.96 7.71 -1.77
CA TYR A 7 4.16 6.91 -1.60
C TYR A 7 4.05 5.63 -2.42
N THR A 8 5.13 5.24 -3.10
CA THR A 8 5.18 4.01 -3.90
C THR A 8 6.48 3.25 -3.70
N CYS A 9 6.45 1.95 -3.98
CA CYS A 9 7.63 1.12 -4.14
C CYS A 9 7.28 -0.04 -5.08
N LYS A 10 8.21 -0.41 -5.99
CA LYS A 10 7.95 -1.42 -7.02
C LYS A 10 7.98 -2.85 -6.48
N GLU A 11 8.81 -3.09 -5.47
CA GLU A 11 9.01 -4.40 -4.86
C GLU A 11 8.57 -4.37 -3.39
N PRO A 12 8.17 -5.52 -2.80
CA PRO A 12 7.86 -5.61 -1.38
C PRO A 12 9.07 -5.18 -0.57
N THR A 13 8.97 -4.01 0.08
CA THR A 13 10.08 -3.40 0.83
C THR A 13 9.61 -3.09 2.25
N ASP A 14 10.54 -2.91 3.19
CA ASP A 14 10.21 -2.44 4.53
C ASP A 14 9.36 -1.16 4.50
N ILE A 15 8.37 -1.07 5.39
CA ILE A 15 7.44 0.07 5.47
C ILE A 15 8.15 1.41 5.67
N SER A 16 9.30 1.42 6.35
CA SER A 16 10.09 2.62 6.59
C SER A 16 10.74 3.12 5.30
N ASN A 17 11.04 2.21 4.37
CA ASN A 17 11.72 2.48 3.10
C ASN A 17 10.75 2.68 1.93
N CYS A 18 9.52 2.15 1.98
CA CYS A 18 8.50 2.35 0.93
C CYS A 18 7.86 3.75 1.01
N LYS A 19 8.66 4.79 0.78
CA LYS A 19 8.26 6.21 0.88
C LYS A 19 8.66 7.04 -0.35
N THR A 20 8.77 6.42 -1.52
CA THR A 20 9.06 7.16 -2.76
C THR A 20 7.84 7.93 -3.20
N ALA A 21 7.84 9.24 -3.01
CA ALA A 21 6.75 10.11 -3.43
C ALA A 21 6.71 10.21 -4.96
N VAL A 22 5.56 9.89 -5.56
CA VAL A 22 5.31 10.05 -7.00
C VAL A 22 3.96 10.70 -7.23
N THR A 23 3.89 11.48 -8.31
CA THR A 23 2.63 12.02 -8.81
C THR A 23 1.88 10.91 -9.53
N CYS A 24 0.65 10.65 -9.09
CA CYS A 24 -0.19 9.62 -9.68
C CYS A 24 -0.69 10.04 -11.06
N PRO A 25 -1.02 9.05 -11.93
CA PRO A 25 -1.67 9.32 -13.20
C PRO A 25 -3.04 9.99 -12.98
N PRO A 26 -3.53 10.78 -13.94
CA PRO A 26 -4.75 11.59 -13.77
C PRO A 26 -6.03 10.78 -13.52
N LYS A 27 -6.02 9.47 -13.83
CA LYS A 27 -7.14 8.56 -13.54
C LYS A 27 -7.08 7.99 -12.13
N ALA A 28 -5.91 7.95 -11.51
CA ALA A 28 -5.75 7.39 -10.17
C ALA A 28 -6.23 8.41 -9.13
N THR A 29 -7.14 7.97 -8.27
CA THR A 29 -7.78 8.80 -7.24
C THR A 29 -7.47 8.33 -5.82
N VAL A 30 -6.78 7.19 -5.68
CA VAL A 30 -6.51 6.56 -4.38
C VAL A 30 -5.09 6.02 -4.30
N CYS A 31 -4.47 6.19 -3.15
CA CYS A 31 -3.23 5.50 -2.78
C CYS A 31 -3.58 4.17 -2.13
N THR A 32 -2.89 3.10 -2.51
CA THR A 32 -3.09 1.77 -1.92
C THR A 32 -1.81 1.30 -1.25
N THR A 33 -1.96 0.61 -0.12
CA THR A 33 -0.88 -0.07 0.60
C THR A 33 -1.27 -1.53 0.77
N THR A 34 -0.50 -2.42 0.17
CA THR A 34 -0.63 -3.87 0.36
C THR A 34 0.40 -4.31 1.37
N LEU A 35 -0.05 -4.89 2.48
CA LEU A 35 0.82 -5.52 3.45
C LEU A 35 1.10 -6.96 2.99
N HIS A 36 2.36 -7.32 2.87
CA HIS A 36 2.78 -8.70 2.63
C HIS A 36 3.26 -9.25 3.96
N SER A 37 2.32 -9.84 4.69
CA SER A 37 2.64 -10.64 5.87
C SER A 37 3.19 -11.99 5.41
N LEU A 38 4.38 -12.36 5.88
CA LEU A 38 4.78 -13.76 5.88
C LEU A 38 3.86 -14.48 6.86
N GLU A 39 3.09 -15.48 6.39
CA GLU A 39 2.19 -16.31 7.20
C GLU A 39 2.91 -16.95 8.38
N THR A 40 3.07 -16.24 9.51
CA THR A 40 3.85 -16.71 10.65
C THR A 40 3.11 -16.41 11.93
N GLY A 41 2.26 -17.35 12.37
CA GLY A 41 1.42 -17.23 13.56
C GLY A 41 2.10 -16.57 14.77
N TYR A 42 1.27 -16.01 15.66
CA TYR A 42 1.68 -15.25 16.82
C TYR A 42 2.81 -15.93 17.62
N PRO A 43 3.84 -15.18 18.09
CA PRO A 43 4.03 -13.73 17.97
C PRO A 43 4.81 -13.36 16.69
N PHE A 44 4.27 -12.43 15.91
CA PHE A 44 4.91 -11.98 14.66
C PHE A 44 6.05 -11.00 14.98
N PHE A 45 7.29 -11.47 14.92
CA PHE A 45 8.52 -10.67 15.01
C PHE A 45 9.28 -10.63 13.67
N GLY A 46 8.55 -10.55 12.55
CA GLY A 46 9.14 -10.56 11.20
C GLY A 46 9.02 -9.21 10.50
N ASN A 47 10.06 -8.83 9.75
CA ASN A 47 10.10 -7.65 8.88
C ASN A 47 8.86 -7.64 7.96
N ILE A 48 7.91 -6.74 8.24
CA ILE A 48 6.74 -6.55 7.39
C ILE A 48 7.19 -5.86 6.09
N THR A 49 6.85 -6.45 4.96
CA THR A 49 7.05 -5.78 3.67
C THR A 49 5.75 -5.23 3.17
N VAL A 50 5.81 -4.06 2.53
CA VAL A 50 4.66 -3.41 1.94
C VAL A 50 4.93 -3.11 0.49
N THR A 51 3.87 -2.98 -0.28
CA THR A 51 3.91 -2.37 -1.61
C THR A 51 2.88 -1.27 -1.65
N ARG A 52 3.28 -0.10 -2.16
CA ARG A 52 2.38 1.04 -2.28
C ARG A 52 2.26 1.46 -3.73
N ALA A 53 1.04 1.83 -4.15
CA ALA A 53 0.72 2.16 -5.53
C ALA A 53 -0.37 3.24 -5.62
N CYS A 54 -0.50 3.84 -6.80
CA CYS A 54 -1.64 4.66 -7.18
C CYS A 54 -2.66 3.79 -7.91
N GLU A 55 -3.94 3.88 -7.56
CA GLU A 55 -5.02 3.15 -8.24
C GLU A 55 -6.22 4.06 -8.53
N GLU A 56 -7.07 3.64 -9.46
CA GLU A 56 -8.31 4.35 -9.81
C GLU A 56 -9.41 4.10 -8.77
N GLU A 57 -9.43 2.91 -8.16
CA GLU A 57 -10.43 2.48 -7.18
C GLU A 57 -9.78 1.70 -6.02
N CYS A 58 -10.37 1.81 -4.82
CA CYS A 58 -9.95 1.02 -3.67
C CYS A 58 -10.61 -0.36 -3.69
N LEU A 59 -9.92 -1.34 -4.26
CA LEU A 59 -10.32 -2.75 -4.12
C LEU A 59 -9.67 -3.33 -2.85
N SER A 60 -10.31 -3.11 -1.69
CA SER A 60 -9.84 -3.66 -0.41
C SER A 60 -10.12 -5.17 -0.34
N PHE A 61 -9.07 -5.99 -0.32
CA PHE A 61 -9.18 -7.39 0.09
C PHE A 61 -9.02 -7.47 1.62
N SER A 62 -10.15 -7.40 2.32
CA SER A 62 -10.24 -7.43 3.79
C SER A 62 -10.95 -8.69 4.31
N GLY A 63 -10.86 -9.80 3.58
CA GLY A 63 -11.38 -11.08 4.05
C GLY A 63 -10.60 -11.61 5.25
N ILE A 64 -11.29 -12.21 6.23
CA ILE A 64 -10.65 -12.94 7.32
C ILE A 64 -9.80 -14.07 6.71
N GLY A 65 -8.49 -14.07 6.97
CA GLY A 65 -7.54 -15.01 6.34
C GLY A 65 -6.93 -14.53 5.02
N ALA A 66 -7.16 -13.28 4.61
CA ALA A 66 -6.44 -12.71 3.47
C ALA A 66 -4.95 -12.59 3.79
N SER A 67 -4.13 -13.31 3.03
CA SER A 67 -2.67 -13.33 3.17
C SER A 67 -2.00 -11.99 2.83
N LYS A 68 -2.73 -11.06 2.22
CA LYS A 68 -2.25 -9.73 1.81
C LYS A 68 -3.31 -8.65 2.00
N PRO A 69 -3.53 -8.14 3.24
CA PRO A 69 -4.52 -7.11 3.45
C PRO A 69 -4.11 -5.81 2.74
N LYS A 70 -5.09 -5.18 2.08
CA LYS A 70 -4.89 -3.94 1.31
C LYS A 70 -5.69 -2.80 1.93
N SER A 71 -4.99 -1.70 2.21
CA SER A 71 -5.56 -0.45 2.75
C SER A 71 -5.49 0.66 1.71
N CYS A 72 -6.38 1.64 1.81
CA CYS A 72 -6.49 2.73 0.84
C CYS A 72 -6.67 4.09 1.53
N CYS A 73 -6.22 5.15 0.86
CA CYS A 73 -6.39 6.53 1.30
C CYS A 73 -6.44 7.49 0.11
N TYR A 74 -7.20 8.58 0.25
CA TYR A 74 -7.52 9.53 -0.83
C TYR A 74 -6.82 10.88 -0.65
N THR A 75 -5.73 10.90 0.12
CA THR A 75 -5.01 12.11 0.54
C THR A 75 -3.57 12.07 0.04
N ASP A 76 -3.00 13.24 -0.27
CA ASP A 76 -1.60 13.33 -0.68
C ASP A 76 -0.65 12.79 0.39
N LEU A 77 0.23 11.86 -0.03
CA LEU A 77 1.33 11.31 0.76
C LEU A 77 0.90 10.66 2.10
N CYS A 78 -0.23 9.95 2.07
CA CYS A 78 -0.43 8.80 2.96
C CYS A 78 0.46 7.60 2.49
#